data_AF-A0A929F518-F1
#
_entry.id   AF-A0A929F518-F1
#
_cell.length_a   1.000
_cell.length_b   1.000
_cell.length_c   1.000
_cell.angle_alpha   90.00
_cell.angle_beta   90.00
_cell.angle_gamma   90.00
#
_symmetry.space_group_name_H-M   'P 1'
#
loop_
_entity.id
_entity.type
_entity.pdbx_description
1 polymer ?
#
loop_
_entity_poly.entity_id
_entity_poly.type
_entity_poly.pdbx_seq_one_letter_code
_entity_poly.pdbx_strand_id
1 'polypeptide(L)'
;LVIAKEIGDKQGEGTDLGNLGNAYSDLGQIEKAIEYHKQALVIRREIGDRRGEGTSLNNLGVALKENKRYYETLACYLIAKDIRMKIKDPNIKTTESNINSLKETLGKKEYDRLMTEVGHKAEEIIREMLKA
;
A
#
# COMPACT_ATOMS: atom_id res chain seq x y z
N LEU A 1 10.03 2.53 -29.01
CA LEU A 1 11.29 2.98 -28.39
C LEU A 1 11.04 4.07 -27.35
N VAL A 2 10.40 5.20 -27.69
CA VAL A 2 10.08 6.27 -26.73
C VAL A 2 9.18 5.79 -25.58
N ILE A 3 8.02 5.19 -25.88
CA ILE A 3 7.07 4.70 -24.86
C ILE A 3 7.71 3.67 -23.92
N ALA A 4 8.50 2.73 -24.48
CA ALA A 4 9.18 1.72 -23.67
C ALA A 4 10.23 2.33 -22.73
N LYS A 5 10.91 3.40 -23.18
CA LYS A 5 11.86 4.16 -22.34
C LYS A 5 11.13 4.88 -21.22
N GLU A 6 10.05 5.59 -21.51
CA GLU A 6 9.24 6.30 -20.51
C GLU A 6 8.67 5.36 -19.44
N ILE A 7 8.19 4.17 -19.83
CA ILE A 7 7.74 3.15 -18.88
C ILE A 7 8.91 2.67 -18.01
N GLY A 8 10.07 2.43 -18.61
CA GLY A 8 11.27 2.01 -17.88
C GLY A 8 11.75 3.07 -16.88
N ASP A 9 11.80 4.33 -17.30
CA ASP A 9 12.20 5.46 -16.46
C ASP A 9 11.23 5.61 -15.27
N LYS A 10 9.91 5.56 -15.52
CA LYS A 10 8.89 5.55 -14.46
C LYS A 10 9.00 4.34 -13.54
N GLN A 11 9.27 3.15 -14.07
CA GLN A 11 9.47 1.96 -13.25
C GLN A 11 10.68 2.11 -12.31
N GLY A 12 11.76 2.74 -12.78
CA GLY A 12 12.91 3.13 -11.96
C GLY A 12 12.53 4.12 -10.86
N GLU A 13 11.87 5.21 -11.22
CA GLU A 13 11.40 6.24 -10.28
C GLU A 13 10.51 5.66 -9.18
N GLY A 14 9.53 4.83 -9.54
CA GLY A 14 8.67 4.14 -8.59
C GLY A 14 9.40 3.11 -7.71
N THR A 15 10.60 2.67 -8.09
CA THR A 15 11.47 1.82 -7.25
C THR A 15 12.22 2.66 -6.23
N ASP A 16 12.81 3.76 -6.69
CA ASP A 16 13.59 4.67 -5.84
C ASP A 16 12.72 5.34 -4.78
N LEU A 17 11.51 5.77 -5.14
CA LEU A 17 10.53 6.31 -4.18
C LEU A 17 10.12 5.27 -3.14
N GLY A 18 9.91 4.01 -3.56
CA GLY A 18 9.63 2.91 -2.62
C GLY A 18 10.77 2.70 -1.62
N ASN A 19 12.01 2.77 -2.09
CA ASN A 19 13.21 2.64 -1.26
C ASN A 19 13.39 3.82 -0.30
N LEU A 20 13.12 5.05 -0.76
CA LEU A 20 13.10 6.23 0.10
C LEU A 20 12.06 6.10 1.21
N GLY A 21 10.86 5.60 0.88
CA GLY A 21 9.82 5.34 1.87
C GLY A 21 10.30 4.39 2.97
N ASN A 22 10.95 3.27 2.58
CA ASN A 22 11.53 2.33 3.55
C ASN A 22 12.61 3.00 4.42
N ALA A 23 13.54 3.74 3.79
CA ALA A 23 14.61 4.43 4.51
C ALA A 23 14.07 5.45 5.54
N TYR A 24 13.02 6.21 5.19
CA TYR A 24 12.39 7.13 6.14
C TYR A 24 11.62 6.39 7.24
N SER A 25 11.03 5.23 6.95
CA SER A 25 10.40 4.37 7.96
C SER A 25 11.44 3.89 8.97
N ASP A 26 12.59 3.42 8.51
CA ASP A 26 13.71 2.97 9.37
C ASP A 26 14.27 4.12 10.25
N LEU A 27 14.18 5.36 9.77
CA LEU A 27 14.54 6.57 10.50
C LEU A 27 13.43 7.06 11.45
N GLY A 28 12.28 6.38 11.53
CA GLY A 28 11.12 6.78 12.31
C GLY A 28 10.38 8.01 11.78
N GLN A 29 10.70 8.48 10.57
CA GLN A 29 10.05 9.62 9.91
C GLN A 29 8.83 9.16 9.11
N ILE A 30 7.82 8.66 9.85
CA ILE A 30 6.70 7.91 9.28
C ILE A 30 5.89 8.72 8.25
N GLU A 31 5.67 10.01 8.46
CA GLU A 31 4.93 10.84 7.49
C GLU A 31 5.65 10.97 6.14
N LYS A 32 6.99 11.05 6.16
CA LYS A 32 7.77 11.03 4.92
C LYS A 32 7.71 9.66 4.25
N ALA A 33 7.76 8.59 5.04
CA ALA A 33 7.62 7.24 4.51
C ALA A 33 6.28 7.05 3.77
N ILE A 34 5.19 7.51 4.39
CA ILE A 34 3.85 7.52 3.79
C ILE A 34 3.86 8.28 2.46
N GLU A 35 4.43 9.49 2.42
CA GLU A 35 4.43 10.32 1.21
C GLU A 35 5.19 9.67 0.05
N TYR A 36 6.40 9.14 0.31
CA TYR A 36 7.16 8.44 -0.73
C TYR A 36 6.47 7.14 -1.19
N HIS A 37 5.85 6.39 -0.29
CA HIS A 37 5.07 5.21 -0.67
C HIS A 37 3.81 5.56 -1.48
N LYS A 38 3.15 6.70 -1.21
CA LYS A 38 2.03 7.21 -2.04
C LYS A 38 2.51 7.52 -3.46
N GLN A 39 3.62 8.24 -3.62
CA GLN A 39 4.16 8.59 -4.93
C GLN A 39 4.55 7.33 -5.72
N ALA A 40 5.23 6.36 -5.06
CA ALA A 40 5.52 5.06 -5.67
C ALA A 40 4.22 4.36 -6.14
N LEU A 41 3.19 4.33 -5.30
CA LEU A 41 1.90 3.71 -5.64
C LEU A 41 1.24 4.34 -6.87
N VAL A 42 1.25 5.68 -6.98
CA VAL A 42 0.71 6.39 -8.15
C VAL A 42 1.43 5.94 -9.42
N ILE A 43 2.76 5.93 -9.42
CA ILE A 43 3.55 5.51 -10.58
C ILE A 43 3.26 4.06 -10.97
N ARG A 44 3.21 3.13 -9.99
CA ARG A 44 2.92 1.71 -10.26
C ARG A 44 1.54 1.53 -10.92
N ARG A 45 0.55 2.30 -10.48
CA ARG A 45 -0.79 2.32 -11.09
C ARG A 45 -0.76 2.88 -12.51
N GLU A 46 -0.06 4.00 -12.73
CA GLU A 46 0.05 4.63 -14.05
C GLU A 46 0.67 3.71 -15.11
N ILE A 47 1.71 2.96 -14.75
CA ILE A 47 2.39 2.06 -15.69
C ILE A 47 1.78 0.65 -15.75
N GLY A 48 0.74 0.39 -14.95
CA GLY A 48 0.08 -0.92 -14.86
C GLY A 48 0.93 -2.03 -14.19
N ASP A 49 1.93 -1.67 -13.38
CA ASP A 49 2.74 -2.63 -12.63
C ASP A 49 1.97 -3.15 -11.40
N ARG A 50 1.16 -4.19 -11.63
CA ARG A 50 0.29 -4.77 -10.59
C ARG A 50 1.08 -5.40 -9.44
N ARG A 51 2.26 -5.96 -9.71
CA ARG A 51 3.09 -6.53 -8.64
C ARG A 51 3.68 -5.41 -7.77
N GLY A 52 4.23 -4.37 -8.40
CA GLY A 52 4.74 -3.19 -7.71
C GLY A 52 3.65 -2.41 -6.96
N GLU A 53 2.43 -2.35 -7.50
CA GLU A 53 1.26 -1.76 -6.83
C GLU A 53 0.95 -2.50 -5.51
N GLY A 54 0.87 -3.83 -5.55
CA GLY A 54 0.66 -4.64 -4.34
C GLY A 54 1.77 -4.45 -3.30
N THR A 55 3.03 -4.31 -3.73
CA THR A 55 4.16 -4.00 -2.84
C THR A 55 4.01 -2.62 -2.21
N SER A 56 3.74 -1.59 -3.01
CA SER A 56 3.60 -0.21 -2.53
C SER A 56 2.45 -0.07 -1.54
N LEU A 57 1.31 -0.73 -1.80
CA LEU A 57 0.17 -0.79 -0.88
C LEU A 57 0.52 -1.47 0.45
N ASN A 58 1.29 -2.56 0.44
CA ASN A 58 1.71 -3.19 1.70
C ASN A 58 2.62 -2.29 2.52
N ASN A 59 3.62 -1.66 1.90
CA ASN A 59 4.55 -0.80 2.61
C ASN A 59 3.84 0.45 3.15
N LEU A 60 2.97 1.06 2.33
CA LEU A 60 2.11 2.15 2.76
C LEU A 60 1.22 1.74 3.93
N GLY A 61 0.60 0.56 3.87
CA GLY A 61 -0.22 0.02 4.96
C GLY A 61 0.57 -0.15 6.27
N VAL A 62 1.84 -0.59 6.21
CA VAL A 62 2.70 -0.68 7.40
C VAL A 62 2.94 0.70 8.00
N ALA A 63 3.37 1.68 7.20
CA ALA A 63 3.64 3.04 7.68
C ALA A 63 2.36 3.72 8.23
N LEU A 64 1.21 3.53 7.56
CA LEU A 64 -0.08 4.04 8.04
C LEU A 64 -0.51 3.40 9.37
N LYS A 65 -0.24 2.11 9.55
CA LYS A 65 -0.52 1.41 10.81
C LYS A 65 0.29 2.01 11.96
N GLU A 66 1.57 2.27 11.73
CA GLU A 66 2.45 2.93 12.70
C GLU A 66 1.96 4.33 13.06
N ASN A 67 1.41 5.05 12.07
CA ASN A 67 0.75 6.34 12.26
C ASN A 67 -0.72 6.24 12.74
N LYS A 68 -1.20 5.05 13.11
CA LYS A 68 -2.57 4.77 13.60
C LYS A 68 -3.71 5.13 12.62
N ARG A 69 -3.40 5.26 11.34
CA ARG A 69 -4.36 5.51 10.24
C ARG A 69 -4.98 4.20 9.76
N TYR A 70 -5.82 3.62 10.61
CA TYR A 70 -6.27 2.23 10.45
C TYR A 70 -7.25 2.01 9.29
N TYR A 71 -8.05 3.02 8.91
CA TYR A 71 -8.95 2.92 7.76
C TYR A 71 -8.16 2.77 6.45
N GLU A 72 -7.17 3.64 6.25
CA GLU A 72 -6.30 3.60 5.09
C GLU A 72 -5.39 2.36 5.12
N THR A 73 -4.92 1.95 6.29
CA THR A 73 -4.17 0.70 6.48
C THR A 73 -4.95 -0.50 5.95
N LEU A 74 -6.20 -0.67 6.40
CA LEU A 74 -7.01 -1.80 6.00
C LEU A 74 -7.37 -1.72 4.51
N ALA A 75 -7.70 -0.53 4.01
CA ALA A 75 -7.96 -0.31 2.59
C ALA A 75 -6.76 -0.76 1.72
N CYS A 76 -5.54 -0.37 2.11
CA CYS A 76 -4.31 -0.79 1.44
C CYS A 76 -4.16 -2.31 1.43
N TYR A 77 -4.34 -2.98 2.57
CA TYR A 77 -4.19 -4.43 2.63
C TYR A 77 -5.27 -5.19 1.86
N LEU A 78 -6.52 -4.74 1.86
CA LEU A 78 -7.59 -5.38 1.10
C LEU A 78 -7.33 -5.30 -0.41
N ILE A 79 -6.91 -4.12 -0.90
CA ILE A 79 -6.60 -3.93 -2.31
C ILE A 79 -5.34 -4.72 -2.69
N ALA A 80 -4.29 -4.67 -1.87
CA ALA A 80 -3.07 -5.45 -2.10
C ALA A 80 -3.38 -6.95 -2.17
N LYS A 81 -4.26 -7.46 -1.30
CA LYS A 81 -4.69 -8.86 -1.29
C LYS A 81 -5.43 -9.23 -2.57
N ASP A 82 -6.41 -8.42 -2.99
CA ASP A 82 -7.16 -8.64 -4.22
C ASP A 82 -6.23 -8.66 -5.45
N ILE A 83 -5.32 -7.69 -5.56
CA ILE A 83 -4.33 -7.62 -6.63
C ILE A 83 -3.51 -8.91 -6.66
N ARG A 84 -2.87 -9.25 -5.54
CA ARG A 84 -1.97 -10.43 -5.46
C ARG A 84 -2.71 -11.73 -5.73
N MET A 85 -3.96 -11.85 -5.30
CA MET A 85 -4.81 -12.99 -5.61
C MET A 85 -5.06 -13.12 -7.13
N LYS A 86 -5.41 -12.01 -7.80
CA LYS A 86 -5.66 -11.97 -9.25
C LYS A 86 -4.43 -12.34 -10.06
N ILE A 87 -3.25 -11.86 -9.68
CA ILE A 87 -1.99 -12.16 -10.39
C ILE A 87 -1.28 -13.43 -9.87
N LYS A 88 -1.89 -14.16 -8.92
CA LYS A 88 -1.33 -15.36 -8.28
C LYS A 88 0.08 -15.13 -7.69
N ASP A 89 0.29 -13.97 -7.06
CA ASP A 89 1.56 -13.61 -6.45
C ASP A 89 1.74 -14.28 -5.08
N PRO A 90 2.85 -15.01 -4.83
CA PRO A 90 3.09 -15.70 -3.56
C PRO A 90 3.23 -14.76 -2.36
N ASN A 91 3.53 -13.47 -2.59
CA ASN A 91 3.57 -12.45 -1.54
C ASN A 91 2.19 -12.11 -0.95
N ILE A 92 1.12 -12.77 -1.41
CA ILE A 92 -0.19 -12.70 -0.76
C ILE A 92 -0.07 -13.08 0.72
N LYS A 93 0.78 -14.05 1.08
CA LYS A 93 1.04 -14.47 2.46
C LYS A 93 1.53 -13.33 3.35
N THR A 94 2.39 -12.44 2.83
CA THR A 94 2.85 -11.25 3.54
C THR A 94 1.68 -10.30 3.84
N THR A 95 0.78 -10.13 2.87
CA THR A 95 -0.44 -9.32 3.05
C THR A 95 -1.33 -9.89 4.13
N GLU A 96 -1.53 -11.21 4.13
CA GLU A 96 -2.35 -11.90 5.13
C GLU A 96 -1.75 -11.80 6.53
N SER A 97 -0.43 -11.91 6.65
CA SER A 97 0.29 -11.66 7.90
C SER A 97 0.07 -10.24 8.41
N ASN A 98 0.20 -9.23 7.54
CA ASN A 98 -0.03 -7.83 7.91
C ASN A 98 -1.48 -7.55 8.35
N ILE A 99 -2.47 -8.16 7.69
CA ILE A 99 -3.88 -8.09 8.10
C ILE A 99 -4.08 -8.72 9.49
N ASN A 100 -3.50 -9.90 9.73
CA ASN A 100 -3.57 -10.56 11.04
C ASN A 100 -2.92 -9.70 12.13
N SER A 101 -1.76 -9.12 11.85
CA SER A 101 -1.08 -8.20 12.76
C SER A 101 -1.92 -6.95 13.07
N LEU A 102 -2.64 -6.40 12.09
CA LEU A 102 -3.59 -5.30 12.32
C LEU A 102 -4.75 -5.75 13.24
N LYS A 103 -5.32 -6.92 12.97
CA LYS A 103 -6.40 -7.50 13.78
C LYS A 103 -5.97 -7.74 15.23
N GLU A 104 -4.75 -8.20 15.45
CA GLU A 104 -4.17 -8.36 16.80
C GLU A 104 -4.01 -7.01 17.50
N THR A 105 -3.58 -5.98 16.76
CA THR A 105 -3.40 -4.62 17.30
C THR A 105 -4.73 -3.99 17.75
N LEU A 106 -5.80 -4.19 16.97
CA LEU A 106 -7.11 -3.58 17.24
C LEU A 106 -8.01 -4.44 18.14
N GLY A 107 -7.75 -5.75 18.21
CA GLY A 107 -8.67 -6.72 18.76
C GLY A 107 -9.86 -7.00 17.82
N LYS A 108 -10.50 -8.16 18.01
CA LYS A 108 -11.54 -8.67 17.10
C LYS A 108 -12.70 -7.67 16.89
N LYS A 109 -13.23 -7.09 17.97
CA LYS A 109 -14.40 -6.20 17.92
C LYS A 109 -14.15 -4.95 17.06
N GLU A 110 -13.02 -4.29 17.28
CA GLU A 110 -12.69 -3.06 16.54
C GLU A 110 -12.30 -3.37 15.09
N TYR A 111 -11.58 -4.48 14.86
CA TYR A 111 -11.30 -4.94 13.51
C TYR A 111 -12.57 -5.27 12.71
N ASP A 112 -13.54 -5.96 13.31
CA ASP A 112 -14.81 -6.31 12.62
C ASP A 112 -15.63 -5.05 12.27
N ARG A 113 -15.61 -4.04 13.14
CA ARG A 113 -16.18 -2.73 12.86
C ARG A 113 -15.47 -2.06 11.67
N LEU A 114 -14.14 -1.97 11.73
CA LEU A 114 -13.31 -1.38 10.68
C LEU A 114 -13.55 -2.07 9.32
N MET A 115 -13.67 -3.40 9.31
CA MET A 115 -13.99 -4.19 8.11
C MET A 115 -15.34 -3.82 7.49
N THR A 116 -16.37 -3.58 8.31
CA THR A 116 -17.70 -3.21 7.83
C THR A 116 -17.69 -1.82 7.18
N GLU A 117 -16.92 -0.89 7.75
CA GLU A 117 -16.84 0.49 7.28
C GLU A 117 -15.93 0.62 6.03
N VAL A 118 -14.83 -0.13 5.96
CA VAL A 118 -13.82 -0.04 4.90
C VAL A 118 -14.12 -0.96 3.71
N GLY A 119 -14.71 -2.13 3.92
CA GLY A 119 -14.67 -3.24 2.94
C GLY A 119 -15.06 -2.88 1.50
N HIS A 120 -16.20 -2.19 1.31
CA HIS A 120 -16.68 -1.77 -0.01
C HIS A 120 -16.15 -0.40 -0.46
N LYS A 121 -15.50 0.35 0.44
CA LYS A 121 -14.98 1.71 0.21
C LYS A 121 -13.47 1.76 0.06
N ALA A 122 -12.77 0.62 0.11
CA ALA A 122 -11.32 0.58 0.13
C ALA A 122 -10.68 1.39 -1.02
N GLU A 123 -11.20 1.27 -2.25
CA GLU A 123 -10.66 2.01 -3.40
C GLU A 123 -10.92 3.51 -3.33
N GLU A 124 -12.09 3.91 -2.81
CA GLU A 124 -12.41 5.31 -2.56
C GLU A 124 -11.48 5.90 -1.50
N ILE A 125 -11.27 5.19 -0.39
CA ILE A 125 -10.36 5.60 0.68
C ILE A 125 -8.94 5.84 0.15
N ILE A 126 -8.42 4.91 -0.66
CA ILE A 126 -7.09 5.08 -1.28
C ILE A 126 -7.09 6.27 -2.23
N ARG A 127 -8.11 6.40 -3.07
CA ARG A 127 -8.21 7.51 -4.03
C ARG A 127 -8.20 8.87 -3.34
N GLU A 128 -8.95 9.04 -2.25
CA GLU A 128 -8.96 10.31 -1.51
C GLU A 128 -7.65 10.53 -0.76
N MET A 129 -7.04 9.49 -0.17
CA MET A 129 -5.72 9.59 0.46
C MET A 129 -4.63 10.03 -0.52
N LEU A 130 -4.69 9.62 -1.79
CA LEU A 130 -3.71 9.99 -2.80
C LEU A 130 -3.89 11.43 -3.33
N LYS A 131 -5.02 12.09 -3.06
CA LYS A 131 -5.26 13.51 -3.44
C LYS A 131 -4.84 14.50 -2.35
N ALA A 132 -4.82 14.06 -1.10
CA ALA A 132 -4.46 14.86 0.07
C ALA A 132 -2.94 14.97 0.22
#